data_AF-A0A2W5M4U4-F1
#
_entry.id   AF-A0A2W5M4U4-F1
#
_cell.length_a   1.000
_cell.length_b   1.000
_cell.length_c   1.000
_cell.angle_alpha   90.00
_cell.angle_beta   90.00
_cell.angle_gamma   90.00
#
_symmetry.space_group_name_H-M   'P 1'
#
loop_
_entity.id
_entity.type
_entity.pdbx_description
1 polymer ?
#
loop_
_entity_poly.entity_id
_entity_poly.type
_entity_poly.pdbx_seq_one_letter_code
_entity_poly.pdbx_strand_id
1 'polypeptide(L)'
;MAASAGTRAGRPGPARARVRRPAAGTADRLGDRRRARAAARPRRGARRDRVPARPARGAGRRRLAAQRGVRTAAPGIRADRADAGRRRRDRVRDRLRTRRGAGAARSARDRARRQPARRRYRPRRLARPRSDPADPMTHPALHLRALEAGYAGPRPLRVLHALDLHVPRGEWLGVLGPNGSGKSTLLDCLAGRHAGTGTILIDGVSLADEPLRARMRLGYAVAPESLPAVLSGRECLAVHAAARGLDAADRPVLELAESLRLAARLDDPVATYSYGMRQKLGVLLALIGEPALIVLDESFNGLDPASSLVLKRHLRARTDAGRCGIVLATHALDIVERWVDRAVVLHAGRFVGEWDRVALDALRDGVGLEVAMAEAIGDRIG
;
A
#
# COMPACT_ATOMS: atom_id res chain seq x y z
N MET A 1 46.64 -16.11 -64.95
CA MET A 1 46.46 -17.58 -64.91
C MET A 1 44.97 -17.89 -64.86
N ALA A 2 44.50 -18.67 -65.83
CA ALA A 2 43.11 -18.93 -66.18
C ALA A 2 42.43 -19.97 -65.24
N ALA A 3 41.08 -19.91 -65.10
CA ALA A 3 40.07 -20.93 -65.52
C ALA A 3 40.14 -22.29 -64.76
N SER A 4 39.10 -23.07 -64.44
CA SER A 4 37.63 -23.12 -64.65
C SER A 4 37.11 -24.45 -64.07
N ALA A 5 35.80 -24.56 -63.76
CA ALA A 5 34.95 -25.78 -63.69
C ALA A 5 35.30 -26.86 -62.61
N GLY A 6 34.40 -27.53 -61.87
CA GLY A 6 32.96 -27.78 -61.98
C GLY A 6 32.70 -29.23 -62.40
N THR A 7 32.21 -30.15 -61.53
CA THR A 7 31.41 -31.35 -61.88
C THR A 7 30.71 -31.99 -60.65
N ARG A 8 29.52 -32.54 -60.88
CA ARG A 8 28.49 -33.16 -60.01
C ARG A 8 28.79 -34.59 -59.49
N ALA A 9 27.93 -35.01 -58.53
CA ALA A 9 27.32 -36.35 -58.29
C ALA A 9 27.59 -36.86 -56.84
N GLY A 10 26.67 -37.41 -56.05
CA GLY A 10 25.26 -37.80 -56.23
C GLY A 10 24.63 -38.18 -54.88
N ARG A 11 23.29 -38.26 -54.83
CA ARG A 11 22.51 -38.89 -53.75
C ARG A 11 22.47 -40.41 -53.95
N PRO A 12 22.30 -41.19 -52.86
CA PRO A 12 20.99 -41.83 -52.65
C PRO A 12 20.55 -41.87 -51.16
N GLY A 13 19.22 -41.87 -50.92
CA GLY A 13 18.63 -42.40 -49.68
C GLY A 13 18.16 -43.85 -49.91
N PRO A 14 17.13 -44.35 -49.19
CA PRO A 14 16.91 -44.44 -47.75
C PRO A 14 16.84 -45.93 -47.29
N ALA A 15 17.05 -46.22 -46.00
CA ALA A 15 16.83 -47.57 -45.46
C ALA A 15 15.68 -47.60 -44.44
N ARG A 16 14.67 -48.42 -44.74
CA ARG A 16 13.54 -48.82 -43.89
C ARG A 16 13.79 -50.24 -43.36
N ALA A 17 13.41 -50.50 -42.10
CA ALA A 17 12.89 -51.77 -41.57
C ALA A 17 12.37 -51.45 -40.15
N ARG A 18 11.08 -51.48 -39.73
CA ARG A 18 10.04 -52.56 -39.73
C ARG A 18 10.65 -53.91 -39.32
N VAL A 19 10.19 -54.70 -38.35
CA VAL A 19 8.92 -54.95 -37.65
C VAL A 19 9.28 -56.07 -36.61
N ARG A 20 8.74 -56.23 -35.40
CA ARG A 20 7.55 -57.07 -35.05
C ARG A 20 7.45 -57.26 -33.52
N ARG A 21 6.24 -57.07 -32.96
CA ARG A 21 5.64 -57.80 -31.81
C ARG A 21 5.38 -59.26 -32.22
N PRO A 22 5.15 -60.26 -31.33
CA PRO A 22 3.98 -60.38 -30.41
C PRO A 22 4.33 -61.16 -29.11
N ALA A 23 3.44 -61.80 -28.33
CA ALA A 23 2.22 -61.46 -27.57
C ALA A 23 1.91 -62.69 -26.66
N ALA A 24 1.20 -62.47 -25.54
CA ALA A 24 0.50 -63.48 -24.67
C ALA A 24 1.38 -64.55 -23.98
N GLY A 25 1.11 -65.11 -22.80
CA GLY A 25 0.02 -65.24 -21.81
C GLY A 25 0.51 -66.38 -20.87
N THR A 26 0.21 -66.51 -19.56
CA THR A 26 -1.06 -66.91 -18.93
C THR A 26 -0.82 -67.29 -17.46
N ALA A 27 -1.85 -67.09 -16.62
CA ALA A 27 -2.24 -67.82 -15.39
C ALA A 27 -1.32 -67.74 -14.14
N ASP A 28 -1.78 -67.68 -12.88
CA ASP A 28 -2.98 -68.24 -12.24
C ASP A 28 -3.29 -67.42 -10.93
N ARG A 29 -4.55 -67.02 -10.64
CA ARG A 29 -5.52 -67.61 -9.66
C ARG A 29 -5.09 -67.53 -8.18
N LEU A 30 -5.90 -67.28 -7.14
CA LEU A 30 -7.33 -67.25 -6.76
C LEU A 30 -7.36 -66.56 -5.37
N GLY A 31 -8.43 -66.05 -4.75
CA GLY A 31 -9.87 -65.99 -4.95
C GLY A 31 -10.42 -65.01 -3.89
N ASP A 32 -11.32 -64.11 -4.25
CA ASP A 32 -12.78 -64.29 -4.19
C ASP A 32 -13.34 -64.35 -2.75
N ARG A 33 -14.04 -63.29 -2.33
CA ARG A 33 -15.36 -63.42 -1.68
C ARG A 33 -16.16 -62.12 -1.70
N ARG A 34 -17.23 -62.22 -2.47
CA ARG A 34 -18.37 -61.35 -2.77
C ARG A 34 -19.23 -60.86 -1.58
N ARG A 35 -19.95 -59.76 -1.88
CA ARG A 35 -21.33 -59.36 -1.46
C ARG A 35 -21.50 -58.86 0.00
N ALA A 36 -22.43 -57.97 0.36
CA ALA A 36 -23.31 -57.01 -0.31
C ALA A 36 -24.10 -56.27 0.80
N ARG A 37 -24.73 -55.14 0.44
CA ARG A 37 -25.99 -54.57 0.97
C ARG A 37 -26.02 -53.80 2.32
N ALA A 38 -26.57 -52.60 2.16
CA ALA A 38 -27.74 -52.02 2.86
C ALA A 38 -27.56 -51.27 4.19
N ALA A 39 -27.90 -49.98 4.09
CA ALA A 39 -28.66 -49.12 5.01
C ALA A 39 -29.05 -49.66 6.40
N ALA A 40 -28.79 -48.86 7.44
CA ALA A 40 -29.76 -48.52 8.50
C ALA A 40 -29.22 -47.42 9.43
N ARG A 41 -30.00 -46.34 9.61
CA ARG A 41 -30.09 -45.59 10.88
C ARG A 41 -31.07 -46.35 11.80
N PRO A 42 -30.91 -46.33 13.13
CA PRO A 42 -31.83 -45.54 13.99
C PRO A 42 -31.13 -44.94 15.26
N ARG A 43 -31.45 -43.71 15.67
CA ARG A 43 -32.39 -43.22 16.74
C ARG A 43 -31.98 -43.42 18.22
N ARG A 44 -31.88 -42.26 18.91
CA ARG A 44 -32.42 -41.83 20.23
C ARG A 44 -32.10 -42.57 21.54
N GLY A 45 -31.71 -41.76 22.53
CA GLY A 45 -31.92 -41.92 23.99
C GLY A 45 -31.03 -40.91 24.74
N ALA A 46 -31.45 -39.69 25.11
CA ALA A 46 -32.32 -39.28 26.23
C ALA A 46 -31.92 -39.80 27.63
N ARG A 47 -31.39 -38.88 28.48
CA ARG A 47 -31.51 -38.74 29.96
C ARG A 47 -30.61 -37.54 30.36
N ARG A 48 -31.14 -36.34 30.69
CA ARG A 48 -31.74 -35.85 31.96
C ARG A 48 -30.90 -36.13 33.21
N ASP A 49 -30.43 -35.05 33.83
CA ASP A 49 -30.37 -34.71 35.28
C ASP A 49 -29.18 -33.75 35.50
N ARG A 50 -29.13 -32.74 36.37
CA ARG A 50 -30.04 -32.03 37.30
C ARG A 50 -29.27 -30.77 37.73
N VAL A 51 -29.99 -29.67 37.97
CA VAL A 51 -29.51 -28.46 38.67
C VAL A 51 -29.59 -28.69 40.19
N PRO A 52 -28.76 -28.03 41.01
CA PRO A 52 -29.28 -27.05 41.98
C PRO A 52 -28.41 -25.76 41.99
N ALA A 53 -28.97 -24.57 41.81
CA ALA A 53 -29.67 -23.71 42.79
C ALA A 53 -28.74 -23.02 43.81
N ARG A 54 -28.79 -21.67 43.78
CA ARG A 54 -28.16 -20.68 44.68
C ARG A 54 -28.54 -20.88 46.16
N PRO A 55 -27.93 -20.08 47.05
CA PRO A 55 -28.78 -19.14 47.80
C PRO A 55 -28.27 -17.70 47.79
N ALA A 56 -29.21 -16.80 48.08
CA ALA A 56 -29.09 -15.35 48.24
C ALA A 56 -29.18 -14.94 49.72
N ARG A 57 -29.00 -13.62 49.97
CA ARG A 57 -29.31 -12.76 51.16
C ARG A 57 -28.04 -12.14 51.75
N GLY A 58 -28.00 -10.89 52.23
CA GLY A 58 -28.96 -9.80 52.44
C GLY A 58 -28.17 -8.58 52.98
N ALA A 59 -28.47 -7.34 52.58
CA ALA A 59 -29.28 -6.34 53.32
C ALA A 59 -28.62 -5.68 54.56
N GLY A 60 -28.54 -4.33 54.55
CA GLY A 60 -28.30 -3.46 55.72
C GLY A 60 -27.72 -2.08 55.31
N ARG A 61 -28.50 -1.07 54.90
CA ARG A 61 -29.25 -0.02 55.66
C ARG A 61 -28.42 0.97 56.52
N ARG A 62 -28.64 2.28 56.23
CA ARG A 62 -28.66 3.50 57.11
C ARG A 62 -27.29 4.14 57.45
N ARG A 63 -27.09 5.46 57.61
CA ARG A 63 -27.95 6.67 57.76
C ARG A 63 -27.10 7.97 57.66
N LEU A 64 -27.73 9.05 57.17
CA LEU A 64 -27.70 10.50 57.54
C LEU A 64 -26.51 11.14 58.31
N ALA A 65 -26.02 12.29 57.81
CA ALA A 65 -25.86 13.62 58.46
C ALA A 65 -25.00 14.52 57.53
N ALA A 66 -25.44 15.67 56.99
CA ALA A 66 -25.84 16.95 57.56
C ALA A 66 -24.69 17.83 58.09
N GLN A 67 -24.69 19.10 57.61
CA GLN A 67 -24.11 20.35 58.15
C GLN A 67 -22.72 20.78 57.59
N ARG A 68 -22.66 21.87 56.79
CA ARG A 68 -22.38 23.30 57.14
C ARG A 68 -20.95 23.48 57.70
N GLY A 69 -20.06 24.37 57.26
CA GLY A 69 -20.05 25.47 56.30
C GLY A 69 -18.76 26.33 56.49
N VAL A 70 -18.60 27.36 55.65
CA VAL A 70 -17.74 28.59 55.79
C VAL A 70 -16.21 28.35 55.69
N ARG A 71 -15.34 29.11 54.98
CA ARG A 71 -15.18 30.53 54.57
C ARG A 71 -14.39 30.55 53.23
N THR A 72 -14.44 31.54 52.34
CA THR A 72 -13.95 32.94 52.51
C THR A 72 -14.39 33.88 51.36
N ALA A 73 -14.77 35.11 51.76
CA ALA A 73 -14.50 36.44 51.19
C ALA A 73 -14.73 36.79 49.69
N ALA A 74 -15.44 37.89 49.48
CA ALA A 74 -15.80 38.60 48.23
C ALA A 74 -14.89 39.86 48.00
N PRO A 75 -15.22 40.89 47.18
CA PRO A 75 -16.11 41.02 45.99
C PRO A 75 -15.52 41.86 44.80
N GLY A 76 -16.25 41.96 43.67
CA GLY A 76 -16.16 43.13 42.76
C GLY A 76 -16.68 43.03 41.31
N ILE A 77 -17.98 43.29 41.07
CA ILE A 77 -18.62 44.15 40.00
C ILE A 77 -18.25 43.89 38.50
N ARG A 78 -19.10 43.76 37.47
CA ARG A 78 -20.56 43.89 37.14
C ARG A 78 -20.77 43.13 35.81
N ALA A 79 -21.99 42.62 35.57
CA ALA A 79 -22.39 41.92 34.35
C ALA A 79 -23.51 42.68 33.63
N ASP A 80 -23.49 42.64 32.29
CA ASP A 80 -24.65 42.87 31.45
C ASP A 80 -24.59 41.88 30.26
N ARG A 81 -25.53 40.94 30.23
CA ARG A 81 -25.88 40.11 29.05
C ARG A 81 -27.35 39.75 29.16
N ALA A 82 -28.14 40.22 28.19
CA ALA A 82 -29.51 39.79 27.97
C ALA A 82 -29.55 38.70 26.89
N ASP A 83 -30.53 37.82 27.09
CA ASP A 83 -30.70 36.49 26.57
C ASP A 83 -31.65 36.46 25.34
N ALA A 84 -31.78 35.25 24.80
CA ALA A 84 -32.91 34.70 24.06
C ALA A 84 -32.89 34.83 22.53
N GLY A 85 -32.32 33.79 21.92
CA GLY A 85 -32.78 33.33 20.61
C GLY A 85 -34.07 32.50 20.71
N ARG A 86 -34.85 32.49 19.62
CA ARG A 86 -35.40 31.25 19.05
C ARG A 86 -36.12 31.50 17.71
N ARG A 87 -35.89 30.54 16.81
CA ARG A 87 -36.73 30.06 15.70
C ARG A 87 -36.64 30.81 14.36
N ARG A 88 -35.91 30.15 13.44
CA ARG A 88 -36.07 30.25 11.98
C ARG A 88 -37.12 29.23 11.52
N ARG A 89 -38.00 29.64 10.60
CA ARG A 89 -38.45 28.86 9.44
C ARG A 89 -39.06 29.79 8.38
N ASP A 90 -38.55 29.63 7.16
CA ASP A 90 -39.23 29.66 5.87
C ASP A 90 -39.76 30.95 5.21
N ARG A 91 -39.43 31.01 3.90
CA ARG A 91 -40.09 31.64 2.74
C ARG A 91 -39.84 33.15 2.53
N VAL A 92 -39.05 33.54 1.52
CA VAL A 92 -39.30 33.56 0.05
C VAL A 92 -40.13 34.79 -0.38
N ARG A 93 -39.49 35.56 -1.28
CA ARG A 93 -40.00 36.52 -2.28
C ARG A 93 -40.41 37.94 -1.86
N ASP A 94 -39.99 38.82 -2.75
CA ASP A 94 -40.47 40.17 -3.06
C ASP A 94 -40.31 41.27 -2.02
N ARG A 95 -39.44 42.22 -2.34
CA ARG A 95 -39.91 43.47 -2.97
C ARG A 95 -38.77 44.23 -3.65
N LEU A 96 -39.06 44.53 -4.92
CA LEU A 96 -38.32 45.38 -5.84
C LEU A 96 -38.33 46.86 -5.42
N ARG A 97 -37.44 47.61 -6.11
CA ARG A 97 -37.36 49.08 -6.27
C ARG A 97 -36.61 49.75 -5.11
N THR A 98 -35.49 50.45 -5.31
CA THR A 98 -35.06 51.37 -6.37
C THR A 98 -33.51 51.37 -6.36
N ARG A 99 -32.82 51.47 -7.49
CA ARG A 99 -32.38 52.77 -8.04
C ARG A 99 -31.96 52.59 -9.50
N ARG A 100 -32.54 53.45 -10.33
CA ARG A 100 -32.19 53.68 -11.74
C ARG A 100 -30.97 54.59 -11.84
N GLY A 101 -30.22 54.34 -12.92
CA GLY A 101 -29.44 55.34 -13.66
C GLY A 101 -27.95 55.27 -13.39
N ALA A 102 -27.05 55.29 -14.37
CA ALA A 102 -27.15 55.27 -15.83
C ALA A 102 -25.71 55.02 -16.33
N GLY A 103 -25.52 54.28 -17.43
CA GLY A 103 -24.17 54.13 -17.98
C GLY A 103 -23.96 53.01 -18.99
N ALA A 104 -24.35 53.29 -20.24
CA ALA A 104 -23.74 52.80 -21.46
C ALA A 104 -23.64 51.28 -21.72
N ALA A 105 -24.66 50.77 -22.40
CA ALA A 105 -24.56 49.59 -23.25
C ALA A 105 -23.71 49.91 -24.50
N ARG A 106 -22.57 49.22 -24.67
CA ARG A 106 -21.98 48.97 -25.99
C ARG A 106 -21.38 47.55 -26.04
N SER A 107 -21.99 46.75 -26.92
CA SER A 107 -21.48 45.58 -27.66
C SER A 107 -20.76 44.45 -26.90
N ALA A 108 -21.57 43.53 -26.37
CA ALA A 108 -21.18 42.18 -25.97
C ALA A 108 -20.98 41.20 -27.16
N ARG A 109 -20.26 41.60 -28.22
CA ARG A 109 -20.01 40.74 -29.39
C ARG A 109 -18.54 40.55 -29.81
N ASP A 110 -17.57 41.15 -29.12
CA ASP A 110 -16.14 41.05 -29.51
C ASP A 110 -15.19 40.46 -28.45
N ARG A 111 -15.71 39.80 -27.41
CA ARG A 111 -14.86 39.13 -26.39
C ARG A 111 -14.81 37.61 -26.47
N ALA A 112 -15.19 37.04 -27.61
CA ALA A 112 -15.09 35.61 -27.88
C ALA A 112 -13.90 35.31 -28.81
N ARG A 113 -12.68 35.79 -28.51
CA ARG A 113 -11.49 35.45 -29.34
C ARG A 113 -10.13 35.71 -28.68
N ARG A 114 -9.98 35.47 -27.37
CA ARG A 114 -8.66 35.32 -26.73
C ARG A 114 -8.71 34.23 -25.67
N GLN A 115 -8.77 32.97 -26.11
CA GLN A 115 -8.33 31.86 -25.26
C GLN A 115 -6.80 31.99 -25.13
N PRO A 116 -6.22 32.02 -23.92
CA PRO A 116 -4.80 31.76 -23.79
C PRO A 116 -4.58 30.33 -24.32
N ALA A 117 -3.66 30.19 -25.28
CA ALA A 117 -3.33 28.90 -25.87
C ALA A 117 -3.01 27.92 -24.73
N ARG A 118 -3.88 26.92 -24.55
CA ARG A 118 -3.63 25.77 -23.67
C ARG A 118 -2.35 25.13 -24.17
N ARG A 119 -1.22 25.40 -23.51
CA ARG A 119 0.00 24.62 -23.70
C ARG A 119 -0.38 23.19 -23.34
N ARG A 120 -0.64 22.34 -24.35
CA ARG A 120 -0.74 20.90 -24.16
C ARG A 120 0.52 20.47 -23.43
N TYR A 121 0.37 20.02 -22.19
CA TYR A 121 1.41 19.30 -21.49
C TYR A 121 1.70 18.07 -22.35
N ARG A 122 2.84 18.08 -23.05
CA ARG A 122 3.31 16.86 -23.71
C ARG A 122 3.98 16.04 -22.63
N PRO A 123 3.49 14.83 -22.29
CA PRO A 123 4.23 13.96 -21.41
C PRO A 123 5.62 13.78 -22.01
N ARG A 124 6.65 14.17 -21.26
CA ARG A 124 8.03 13.89 -21.64
C ARG A 124 8.10 12.38 -21.83
N ARG A 125 8.46 11.94 -23.06
CA ARG A 125 8.90 10.55 -23.30
C ARG A 125 9.84 10.20 -22.17
N LEU A 126 9.58 9.08 -21.47
CA LEU A 126 10.44 8.49 -20.44
C LEU A 126 11.90 8.72 -20.82
N ALA A 127 12.47 9.80 -20.29
CA ALA A 127 13.86 10.10 -20.51
C ALA A 127 14.60 9.09 -19.64
N ARG A 128 15.60 8.41 -20.22
CA ARG A 128 16.51 7.57 -19.43
C ARG A 128 16.89 8.34 -18.16
N PRO A 129 16.81 7.72 -16.96
CA PRO A 129 17.02 8.44 -15.72
C PRO A 129 18.35 9.19 -15.81
N ARG A 130 18.33 10.49 -15.53
CA ARG A 130 19.54 11.24 -15.27
C ARG A 130 20.15 10.62 -14.02
N SER A 131 21.20 9.83 -14.21
CA SER A 131 22.20 9.59 -13.18
C SER A 131 22.84 10.95 -12.89
N ASP A 132 22.30 11.70 -11.92
CA ASP A 132 23.14 12.67 -11.23
C ASP A 132 24.31 11.89 -10.63
N PRO A 133 25.54 12.44 -10.66
CA PRO A 133 26.69 11.78 -10.07
C PRO A 133 26.54 11.87 -8.55
N ALA A 134 25.74 10.97 -7.98
CA ALA A 134 25.93 10.55 -6.61
C ALA A 134 27.37 10.04 -6.49
N ASP A 135 28.00 10.34 -5.36
CA ASP A 135 29.29 9.79 -4.95
C ASP A 135 29.39 8.32 -5.43
N PRO A 136 30.41 7.95 -6.22
CA PRO A 136 30.52 6.62 -6.84
C PRO A 136 30.46 5.44 -5.85
N MET A 137 30.50 5.73 -4.54
CA MET A 137 30.38 4.79 -3.43
C MET A 137 28.94 4.55 -2.91
N THR A 138 27.94 5.37 -3.28
CA THR A 138 26.59 5.26 -2.70
C THR A 138 25.61 4.57 -3.65
N HIS A 139 25.30 3.31 -3.37
CA HIS A 139 24.26 2.59 -4.12
C HIS A 139 22.87 3.22 -3.87
N PRO A 140 21.99 3.27 -4.90
CA PRO A 140 20.62 3.69 -4.70
C PRO A 140 19.86 2.71 -3.80
N ALA A 141 18.84 3.20 -3.09
CA ALA A 141 17.97 2.36 -2.26
C ALA A 141 17.27 1.28 -3.09
N LEU A 142 16.85 1.60 -4.32
CA LEU A 142 16.27 0.66 -5.28
C LEU A 142 16.83 0.89 -6.70
N HIS A 143 17.28 -0.18 -7.34
CA HIS A 143 17.51 -0.22 -8.78
C HIS A 143 16.72 -1.38 -9.39
N LEU A 144 15.70 -1.03 -10.17
CA LEU A 144 14.83 -1.94 -10.90
C LEU A 144 15.08 -1.78 -12.39
N ARG A 145 15.41 -2.86 -13.08
CA ARG A 145 15.61 -2.87 -14.53
C ARG A 145 14.81 -3.96 -15.22
N ALA A 146 14.06 -3.57 -16.23
CA ALA A 146 13.27 -4.45 -17.09
C ALA A 146 12.43 -5.49 -16.33
N LEU A 147 11.81 -5.10 -15.20
CA LEU A 147 11.00 -6.01 -14.40
C LEU A 147 9.77 -6.46 -15.19
N GLU A 148 9.63 -7.77 -15.39
CA GLU A 148 8.40 -8.39 -15.84
C GLU A 148 7.89 -9.37 -14.78
N ALA A 149 6.59 -9.38 -14.57
CA ALA A 149 5.97 -10.31 -13.62
C ALA A 149 4.57 -10.66 -14.07
N GLY A 150 4.10 -11.82 -13.66
CA GLY A 150 2.77 -12.31 -13.98
C GLY A 150 2.38 -13.48 -13.09
N TYR A 151 1.15 -13.94 -13.27
CA TYR A 151 0.64 -15.11 -12.57
C TYR A 151 0.57 -16.28 -13.54
N ALA A 152 1.17 -17.40 -13.12
CA ALA A 152 1.07 -18.66 -13.84
C ALA A 152 -0.35 -19.24 -13.69
N GLY A 153 -0.81 -19.97 -14.71
CA GLY A 153 -2.10 -20.62 -14.70
C GLY A 153 -2.50 -21.13 -16.08
N PRO A 154 -3.71 -21.70 -16.24
CA PRO A 154 -4.22 -22.19 -17.52
C PRO A 154 -4.26 -21.09 -18.60
N ARG A 155 -4.40 -19.83 -18.17
CA ARG A 155 -4.22 -18.64 -18.99
C ARG A 155 -3.20 -17.75 -18.28
N PRO A 156 -1.91 -17.81 -18.64
CA PRO A 156 -0.89 -17.01 -17.98
C PRO A 156 -1.20 -15.53 -18.20
N LEU A 157 -1.22 -14.78 -17.10
CA LEU A 157 -1.47 -13.34 -17.13
C LEU A 157 -0.16 -12.61 -16.85
N ARG A 158 0.35 -11.90 -17.85
CA ARG A 158 1.45 -10.95 -17.65
C ARG A 158 0.87 -9.66 -17.07
N VAL A 159 1.41 -9.25 -15.92
CA VAL A 159 0.90 -8.10 -15.15
C VAL A 159 1.84 -6.91 -15.23
N LEU A 160 3.17 -7.13 -15.23
CA LEU A 160 4.18 -6.08 -15.36
C LEU A 160 4.95 -6.25 -16.66
N HIS A 161 5.26 -5.15 -17.35
CA HIS A 161 5.86 -5.15 -18.67
C HIS A 161 7.13 -4.28 -18.72
N ALA A 162 8.27 -4.90 -18.41
CA ALA A 162 9.61 -4.31 -18.48
C ALA A 162 9.68 -2.95 -17.76
N LEU A 163 9.35 -2.95 -16.47
CA LEU A 163 9.42 -1.74 -15.65
C LEU A 163 10.86 -1.41 -15.30
N ASP A 164 11.25 -0.17 -15.54
CA ASP A 164 12.48 0.42 -15.05
C ASP A 164 12.12 1.44 -13.96
N LEU A 165 12.78 1.35 -12.81
CA LEU A 165 12.57 2.25 -11.69
C LEU A 165 13.86 2.40 -10.89
N HIS A 166 14.19 3.62 -10.51
CA HIS A 166 15.38 3.92 -9.73
C HIS A 166 14.96 4.81 -8.57
N VAL A 167 15.30 4.45 -7.34
CA VAL A 167 15.02 5.28 -6.15
C VAL A 167 16.34 5.43 -5.38
N PRO A 168 16.95 6.62 -5.37
CA PRO A 168 18.11 6.89 -4.55
C PRO A 168 17.71 6.92 -3.06
N ARG A 169 18.71 6.84 -2.19
CA ARG A 169 18.49 7.18 -0.79
C ARG A 169 18.09 8.65 -0.68
N GLY A 170 17.20 8.94 0.24
CA GLY A 170 16.64 10.28 0.48
C GLY A 170 15.50 10.68 -0.45
N GLU A 171 15.04 9.79 -1.32
CA GLU A 171 13.84 10.03 -2.14
C GLU A 171 12.63 9.29 -1.58
N TRP A 172 11.52 10.02 -1.46
CA TRP A 172 10.20 9.44 -1.28
C TRP A 172 9.47 9.40 -2.64
N LEU A 173 9.24 8.19 -3.15
CA LEU A 173 8.50 7.92 -4.38
C LEU A 173 7.05 7.50 -4.09
N GLY A 174 6.09 8.13 -4.75
CA GLY A 174 4.70 7.69 -4.83
C GLY A 174 4.44 6.84 -6.08
N VAL A 175 3.83 5.67 -5.93
CA VAL A 175 3.34 4.81 -7.02
C VAL A 175 1.83 4.90 -7.06
N LEU A 176 1.32 5.55 -8.10
CA LEU A 176 -0.09 5.80 -8.35
C LEU A 176 -0.63 4.87 -9.42
N GLY A 177 -1.95 4.77 -9.52
CA GLY A 177 -2.63 4.05 -10.60
C GLY A 177 -3.91 3.37 -10.12
N PRO A 178 -4.83 3.00 -11.02
CA PRO A 178 -6.10 2.37 -10.65
C PRO A 178 -5.90 0.97 -10.03
N ASN A 179 -6.96 0.41 -9.45
CA ASN A 179 -6.97 -0.99 -9.03
C ASN A 179 -6.69 -1.90 -10.23
N GLY A 180 -5.89 -2.95 -10.00
CA GLY A 180 -5.49 -3.86 -11.07
C GLY A 180 -4.39 -3.33 -12.02
N SER A 181 -3.80 -2.16 -11.76
CA SER A 181 -2.70 -1.65 -12.60
C SER A 181 -1.38 -2.40 -12.43
N GLY A 182 -1.24 -3.19 -11.36
CA GLY A 182 -0.04 -3.96 -11.02
C GLY A 182 0.74 -3.44 -9.81
N LYS A 183 0.23 -2.45 -9.04
CA LYS A 183 0.95 -1.87 -7.89
C LYS A 183 1.35 -2.93 -6.86
N SER A 184 0.38 -3.72 -6.38
CA SER A 184 0.65 -4.78 -5.41
C SER A 184 1.60 -5.83 -5.97
N THR A 185 1.46 -6.23 -7.24
CA THR A 185 2.40 -7.15 -7.89
C THR A 185 3.83 -6.58 -7.95
N LEU A 186 3.98 -5.28 -8.25
CA LEU A 186 5.28 -4.60 -8.20
C LEU A 186 5.86 -4.66 -6.78
N LEU A 187 5.07 -4.28 -5.77
CA LEU A 187 5.51 -4.28 -4.38
C LEU A 187 5.85 -5.68 -3.87
N ASP A 188 5.08 -6.70 -4.25
CA ASP A 188 5.36 -8.11 -3.94
C ASP A 188 6.67 -8.59 -4.59
N CYS A 189 6.97 -8.15 -5.81
CA CYS A 189 8.26 -8.43 -6.47
C CYS A 189 9.42 -7.76 -5.72
N LEU A 190 9.27 -6.49 -5.32
CA LEU A 190 10.27 -5.79 -4.51
C LEU A 190 10.51 -6.48 -3.16
N ALA A 191 9.47 -7.08 -2.58
CA ALA A 191 9.55 -7.86 -1.35
C ALA A 191 10.16 -9.26 -1.51
N GLY A 192 10.41 -9.72 -2.75
CA GLY A 192 10.78 -11.10 -3.04
C GLY A 192 9.68 -12.11 -2.69
N ARG A 193 8.42 -11.66 -2.60
CA ARG A 193 7.23 -12.49 -2.34
C ARG A 193 6.57 -12.99 -3.63
N HIS A 194 6.84 -12.34 -4.74
CA HIS A 194 6.38 -12.76 -6.07
C HIS A 194 7.57 -12.83 -7.04
N ALA A 195 7.59 -13.86 -7.87
CA ALA A 195 8.66 -14.06 -8.85
C ALA A 195 8.48 -13.11 -10.05
N GLY A 196 9.58 -12.48 -10.46
CA GLY A 196 9.67 -11.67 -11.68
C GLY A 196 10.97 -11.95 -12.42
N THR A 197 11.03 -11.51 -13.68
CA THR A 197 12.26 -11.46 -14.48
C THR A 197 12.82 -10.04 -14.48
N GLY A 198 14.09 -9.87 -14.87
CA GLY A 198 14.78 -8.59 -14.81
C GLY A 198 15.71 -8.50 -13.61
N THR A 199 16.08 -7.29 -13.22
CA THR A 199 17.04 -7.04 -12.13
C THR A 199 16.41 -6.18 -11.06
N ILE A 200 16.52 -6.63 -9.80
CA ILE A 200 16.12 -5.87 -8.61
C ILE A 200 17.34 -5.84 -7.68
N LEU A 201 17.93 -4.66 -7.51
CA LEU A 201 18.98 -4.41 -6.52
C LEU A 201 18.42 -3.51 -5.41
N ILE A 202 18.61 -3.92 -4.16
CA ILE A 202 18.24 -3.15 -2.97
C ILE A 202 19.53 -2.74 -2.30
N ASP A 203 19.85 -1.44 -2.33
CA ASP A 203 21.09 -0.91 -1.76
C ASP A 203 22.33 -1.69 -2.26
N GLY A 204 22.37 -1.88 -3.59
CA GLY A 204 23.44 -2.60 -4.30
C GLY A 204 23.34 -4.12 -4.28
N VAL A 205 22.45 -4.73 -3.48
CA VAL A 205 22.36 -6.20 -3.34
C VAL A 205 21.28 -6.78 -4.22
N SER A 206 21.65 -7.77 -5.04
CA SER A 206 20.75 -8.48 -5.93
C SER A 206 19.75 -9.34 -5.14
N LEU A 207 18.46 -9.10 -5.37
CA LEU A 207 17.39 -9.88 -4.76
C LEU A 207 17.33 -11.32 -5.31
N ALA A 208 17.84 -11.54 -6.54
CA ALA A 208 17.89 -12.86 -7.15
C ALA A 208 19.09 -13.68 -6.63
N ASP A 209 20.26 -13.05 -6.51
CA ASP A 209 21.51 -13.75 -6.16
C ASP A 209 21.71 -13.87 -4.64
N GLU A 210 21.35 -12.83 -3.87
CA GLU A 210 21.53 -12.77 -2.42
C GLU A 210 20.22 -12.37 -1.69
N PRO A 211 19.12 -13.16 -1.82
CA PRO A 211 17.78 -12.77 -1.39
C PRO A 211 17.70 -12.43 0.11
N LEU A 212 18.39 -13.18 0.96
CA LEU A 212 18.39 -12.91 2.41
C LEU A 212 19.06 -11.55 2.71
N ARG A 213 20.21 -11.25 2.11
CA ARG A 213 20.92 -9.98 2.32
C ARG A 213 20.17 -8.79 1.73
N ALA A 214 19.49 -8.96 0.61
CA ALA A 214 18.62 -7.93 0.04
C ALA A 214 17.41 -7.66 0.96
N ARG A 215 16.76 -8.71 1.47
CA ARG A 215 15.62 -8.58 2.40
C ARG A 215 15.98 -7.94 3.74
N MET A 216 17.22 -8.11 4.20
CA MET A 216 17.72 -7.40 5.39
C MET A 216 17.79 -5.87 5.22
N ARG A 217 17.94 -5.40 3.98
CA ARG A 217 17.99 -3.97 3.61
C ARG A 217 16.61 -3.39 3.28
N LEU A 218 15.57 -4.23 3.27
CA LEU A 218 14.21 -3.88 2.89
C LEU A 218 13.28 -3.88 4.09
N GLY A 219 12.61 -2.76 4.34
CA GLY A 219 11.42 -2.68 5.17
C GLY A 219 10.17 -2.84 4.31
N TYR A 220 9.31 -3.82 4.60
CA TYR A 220 8.02 -3.98 3.93
C TYR A 220 6.89 -3.90 4.97
N ALA A 221 5.97 -2.95 4.81
CA ALA A 221 4.84 -2.81 5.72
C ALA A 221 3.95 -4.06 5.69
N VAL A 222 3.73 -4.65 6.87
CA VAL A 222 2.84 -5.81 7.01
C VAL A 222 1.40 -5.32 6.96
N ALA A 223 0.60 -5.91 6.08
CA ALA A 223 -0.82 -5.57 5.98
C ALA A 223 -1.55 -5.90 7.30
N PRO A 224 -2.50 -5.07 7.77
CA PRO A 224 -3.23 -5.29 9.02
C PRO A 224 -3.84 -6.69 9.17
N GLU A 225 -4.28 -7.30 8.08
CA GLU A 225 -4.92 -8.61 8.01
C GLU A 225 -3.91 -9.76 8.12
N SER A 226 -2.64 -9.50 7.82
CA SER A 226 -1.55 -10.50 7.86
C SER A 226 -0.80 -10.53 9.19
N LEU A 227 -1.13 -9.63 10.13
CA LEU A 227 -0.50 -9.60 11.44
C LEU A 227 -0.94 -10.81 12.30
N PRO A 228 -0.02 -11.43 13.05
CA PRO A 228 -0.32 -12.60 13.87
C PRO A 228 -1.23 -12.22 15.04
N ALA A 229 -2.50 -12.63 15.00
CA ALA A 229 -3.53 -12.23 15.95
C ALA A 229 -3.24 -12.65 17.41
N VAL A 230 -2.52 -13.75 17.61
CA VAL A 230 -2.25 -14.32 18.94
C VAL A 230 -1.12 -13.60 19.66
N LEU A 231 -0.15 -13.06 18.92
CA LEU A 231 0.99 -12.36 19.51
C LEU A 231 0.57 -10.97 19.99
N SER A 232 1.26 -10.48 21.01
CA SER A 232 1.25 -9.07 21.39
C SER A 232 2.03 -8.23 20.38
N GLY A 233 1.79 -6.91 20.37
CA GLY A 233 2.57 -5.98 19.56
C GLY A 233 4.06 -6.02 19.91
N ARG A 234 4.40 -6.16 21.18
CA ARG A 234 5.79 -6.27 21.67
C ARG A 234 6.47 -7.53 21.17
N GLU A 235 5.79 -8.67 21.21
CA GLU A 235 6.31 -9.93 20.67
C GLU A 235 6.52 -9.84 19.16
N CYS A 236 5.60 -9.20 18.42
CA CYS A 236 5.78 -8.96 16.99
C CYS A 236 7.05 -8.16 16.71
N LEU A 237 7.26 -7.05 17.44
CA LEU A 237 8.46 -6.22 17.31
C LEU A 237 9.73 -7.02 17.65
N ALA A 238 9.70 -7.82 18.72
CA ALA A 238 10.83 -8.64 19.15
C ALA A 238 11.21 -9.70 18.11
N VAL A 239 10.24 -10.43 17.55
CA VAL A 239 10.48 -11.43 16.50
C VAL A 239 11.09 -10.80 15.26
N HIS A 240 10.61 -9.62 14.84
CA HIS A 240 11.15 -8.94 13.68
C HIS A 240 12.54 -8.35 13.94
N ALA A 241 12.81 -7.83 15.14
CA ALA A 241 14.13 -7.38 15.55
C ALA A 241 15.15 -8.53 15.54
N ALA A 242 14.80 -9.68 16.10
CA ALA A 242 15.63 -10.88 16.08
C ALA A 242 15.89 -11.37 14.63
N ALA A 243 14.88 -11.35 13.77
CA ALA A 243 15.04 -11.69 12.35
C ALA A 243 15.96 -10.70 11.60
N ARG A 244 16.16 -9.48 12.13
CA ARG A 244 17.13 -8.49 11.65
C ARG A 244 18.48 -8.56 12.36
N GLY A 245 18.71 -9.56 13.21
CA GLY A 245 19.96 -9.73 13.94
C GLY A 245 20.18 -8.69 15.04
N LEU A 246 19.09 -8.10 15.56
CA LEU A 246 19.16 -7.17 16.69
C LEU A 246 19.00 -7.95 18.01
N ASP A 247 19.91 -7.71 18.95
CA ASP A 247 19.91 -8.37 20.26
C ASP A 247 18.84 -7.82 21.23
N ALA A 248 18.26 -6.67 20.91
CA ALA A 248 17.26 -6.00 21.71
C ALA A 248 16.16 -5.40 20.84
N ALA A 249 15.08 -4.96 21.48
CA ALA A 249 14.02 -4.22 20.80
C ALA A 249 14.60 -2.93 20.18
N ASP A 250 14.24 -2.67 18.92
CA ASP A 250 14.69 -1.50 18.17
C ASP A 250 14.17 -0.21 18.84
N ARG A 251 15.09 0.50 19.50
CA ARG A 251 14.78 1.67 20.32
C ARG A 251 14.11 2.80 19.51
N PRO A 252 14.63 3.22 18.33
CA PRO A 252 13.94 4.13 17.43
C PRO A 252 12.49 3.73 17.10
N VAL A 253 12.24 2.43 16.89
CA VAL A 253 10.88 1.94 16.60
C VAL A 253 9.97 2.04 17.83
N LEU A 254 10.48 1.75 19.03
CA LEU A 254 9.70 1.92 20.26
C LEU A 254 9.34 3.38 20.54
N GLU A 255 10.25 4.31 20.28
CA GLU A 255 10.00 5.76 20.41
C GLU A 255 8.95 6.26 19.41
N LEU A 256 8.98 5.72 18.18
CA LEU A 256 7.92 5.98 17.22
C LEU A 256 6.59 5.36 17.66
N ALA A 257 6.59 4.16 18.25
CA ALA A 257 5.37 3.55 18.78
C ALA A 257 4.73 4.39 19.89
N GLU A 258 5.53 5.04 20.73
CA GLU A 258 5.07 6.02 21.71
C GLU A 258 4.45 7.25 21.03
N SER A 259 5.16 7.82 20.06
CA SER A 259 4.69 8.98 19.27
C SER A 259 3.38 8.69 18.52
N LEU A 260 3.16 7.44 18.08
CA LEU A 260 1.95 6.96 17.43
C LEU A 260 0.82 6.58 18.41
N ARG A 261 1.04 6.78 19.72
CA ARG A 261 0.12 6.41 20.81
C ARG A 261 -0.23 4.91 20.81
N LEU A 262 0.72 4.06 20.43
CA LEU A 262 0.59 2.60 20.44
C LEU A 262 1.30 1.95 21.64
N ALA A 263 2.29 2.62 22.24
CA ALA A 263 3.12 2.06 23.31
C ALA A 263 2.33 1.39 24.45
N ALA A 264 1.27 2.04 24.94
CA ALA A 264 0.44 1.53 26.03
C ALA A 264 -0.37 0.26 25.70
N ARG A 265 -0.42 -0.13 24.41
CA ARG A 265 -1.15 -1.30 23.93
C ARG A 265 -0.21 -2.40 23.41
N LEU A 266 1.11 -2.19 23.44
CA LEU A 266 2.08 -3.14 22.89
C LEU A 266 2.03 -4.51 23.56
N ASP A 267 1.63 -4.57 24.83
CA ASP A 267 1.52 -5.81 25.60
C ASP A 267 0.16 -6.53 25.42
N ASP A 268 -0.80 -5.89 24.73
CA ASP A 268 -2.07 -6.53 24.40
C ASP A 268 -1.94 -7.40 23.13
N PRO A 269 -2.69 -8.51 23.02
CA PRO A 269 -2.74 -9.32 21.81
C PRO A 269 -3.23 -8.49 20.61
N VAL A 270 -2.61 -8.69 19.44
CA VAL A 270 -2.95 -8.00 18.19
C VAL A 270 -4.41 -8.25 17.78
N ALA A 271 -5.01 -9.39 18.15
CA ALA A 271 -6.43 -9.65 17.95
C ALA A 271 -7.36 -8.56 18.55
N THR A 272 -6.90 -7.88 19.61
CA THR A 272 -7.67 -6.83 20.29
C THR A 272 -7.48 -5.43 19.67
N TYR A 273 -6.59 -5.31 18.68
CA TYR A 273 -6.25 -4.03 18.07
C TYR A 273 -7.34 -3.56 17.12
N SER A 274 -7.62 -2.26 17.14
CA SER A 274 -8.38 -1.62 16.06
C SER A 274 -7.63 -1.75 14.73
N TYR A 275 -8.31 -1.50 13.61
CA TYR A 275 -7.67 -1.48 12.30
C TYR A 275 -6.49 -0.50 12.25
N GLY A 276 -6.68 0.74 12.75
CA GLY A 276 -5.62 1.74 12.78
C GLY A 276 -4.44 1.37 13.68
N MET A 277 -4.66 0.64 14.79
CA MET A 277 -3.56 0.13 15.62
C MET A 277 -2.76 -0.95 14.89
N ARG A 278 -3.43 -1.85 14.16
CA ARG A 278 -2.78 -2.85 13.30
C ARG A 278 -1.98 -2.18 12.18
N GLN A 279 -2.54 -1.13 11.56
CA GLN A 279 -1.84 -0.33 10.56
C GLN A 279 -0.54 0.28 11.12
N LYS A 280 -0.60 0.89 12.31
CA LYS A 280 0.59 1.44 13.00
C LYS A 280 1.63 0.35 13.24
N LEU A 281 1.21 -0.80 13.78
CA LEU A 281 2.13 -1.93 14.03
C LEU A 281 2.78 -2.41 12.73
N GLY A 282 2.00 -2.62 11.67
CA GLY A 282 2.51 -3.07 10.37
C GLY A 282 3.60 -2.16 9.79
N VAL A 283 3.44 -0.85 9.95
CA VAL A 283 4.48 0.13 9.55
C VAL A 283 5.68 0.08 10.49
N LEU A 284 5.48 0.01 11.81
CA LEU A 284 6.59 -0.10 12.77
C LEU A 284 7.48 -1.31 12.47
N LEU A 285 6.90 -2.46 12.13
CA LEU A 285 7.65 -3.67 11.75
C LEU A 285 8.53 -3.47 10.52
N ALA A 286 8.08 -2.65 9.55
CA ALA A 286 8.87 -2.33 8.38
C ALA A 286 10.07 -1.44 8.69
N LEU A 287 10.04 -0.67 9.78
CA LEU A 287 11.07 0.30 10.11
C LEU A 287 12.22 -0.26 10.93
N ILE A 288 12.06 -1.49 11.44
CA ILE A 288 13.05 -2.21 12.26
C ILE A 288 14.36 -2.40 11.49
N GLY A 289 15.48 -2.13 12.17
CA GLY A 289 16.84 -2.35 11.67
C GLY A 289 17.29 -1.34 10.61
N GLU A 290 16.70 -0.14 10.62
CA GLU A 290 17.04 0.96 9.72
C GLU A 290 17.21 0.57 8.23
N PRO A 291 16.19 -0.01 7.57
CA PRO A 291 16.33 -0.47 6.20
C PRO A 291 16.61 0.68 5.23
N ALA A 292 17.44 0.40 4.22
CA ALA A 292 17.80 1.34 3.17
C ALA A 292 16.64 1.62 2.21
N LEU A 293 15.72 0.66 2.03
CA LEU A 293 14.49 0.82 1.25
C LEU A 293 13.28 0.48 2.12
N ILE A 294 12.28 1.37 2.14
CA ILE A 294 11.00 1.12 2.81
C ILE A 294 9.90 1.07 1.76
N VAL A 295 9.11 0.01 1.76
CA VAL A 295 7.96 -0.19 0.88
C VAL A 295 6.68 -0.18 1.72
N LEU A 296 5.78 0.72 1.33
CA LEU A 296 4.50 0.96 1.99
C LEU A 296 3.36 0.73 0.98
N ASP A 297 2.45 -0.18 1.30
CA ASP A 297 1.22 -0.39 0.52
C ASP A 297 0.03 0.17 1.31
N GLU A 298 -0.59 1.23 0.79
CA GLU A 298 -1.75 1.91 1.37
C GLU A 298 -1.63 2.23 2.87
N SER A 299 -0.40 2.47 3.34
CA SER A 299 -0.11 2.33 4.78
C SER A 299 -0.59 3.49 5.65
N PHE A 300 -1.14 4.54 5.03
CA PHE A 300 -1.73 5.68 5.72
C PHE A 300 -3.25 5.54 5.89
N ASN A 301 -3.88 4.58 5.20
CA ASN A 301 -5.32 4.39 5.27
C ASN A 301 -5.73 3.88 6.66
N GLY A 302 -6.81 4.43 7.20
CA GLY A 302 -7.33 4.06 8.53
C GLY A 302 -6.52 4.60 9.72
N LEU A 303 -5.47 5.41 9.49
CA LEU A 303 -4.82 6.17 10.56
C LEU A 303 -5.64 7.42 10.92
N ASP A 304 -5.71 7.73 12.21
CA ASP A 304 -6.24 9.01 12.66
C ASP A 304 -5.34 10.18 12.17
N PRO A 305 -5.88 11.40 11.99
CA PRO A 305 -5.12 12.52 11.42
C PRO A 305 -3.81 12.84 12.15
N ALA A 306 -3.80 12.73 13.48
CA ALA A 306 -2.61 13.01 14.29
C ALA A 306 -1.52 11.97 14.04
N SER A 307 -1.87 10.69 14.07
CA SER A 307 -0.93 9.60 13.83
C SER A 307 -0.43 9.57 12.38
N SER A 308 -1.29 9.88 11.41
CA SER A 308 -0.88 10.05 10.01
C SER A 308 0.17 11.15 9.86
N LEU A 309 -0.03 12.30 10.51
CA LEU A 309 0.94 13.39 10.48
C LEU A 309 2.27 13.03 11.15
N VAL A 310 2.23 12.37 12.32
CA VAL A 310 3.44 11.88 13.02
C VAL A 310 4.23 10.94 12.13
N LEU A 311 3.57 9.94 11.53
CA LEU A 311 4.23 9.00 10.64
C LEU A 311 4.84 9.68 9.41
N LYS A 312 4.09 10.59 8.76
CA LYS A 312 4.59 11.33 7.59
C LYS A 312 5.83 12.17 7.92
N ARG A 313 5.83 12.85 9.07
CA ARG A 313 7.00 13.60 9.57
C ARG A 313 8.19 12.71 9.85
N HIS A 314 7.96 11.55 10.49
CA HIS A 314 9.03 10.59 10.77
C HIS A 314 9.67 10.06 9.49
N LEU A 315 8.85 9.64 8.52
CA LEU A 315 9.34 9.15 7.23
C LEU A 315 10.08 10.25 6.45
N ARG A 316 9.56 11.49 6.46
CA ARG A 316 10.20 12.64 5.83
C ARG A 316 11.56 12.95 6.45
N ALA A 317 11.66 12.94 7.78
CA ALA A 317 12.94 13.17 8.47
C ALA A 317 13.99 12.11 8.10
N ARG A 318 13.58 10.85 7.87
CA ARG A 318 14.48 9.78 7.44
C ARG A 318 14.97 9.98 6.00
N THR A 319 14.08 10.40 5.09
CA THR A 319 14.47 10.69 3.70
C THR A 319 15.33 11.95 3.61
N ASP A 320 14.98 13.03 4.31
CA ASP A 320 15.77 14.27 4.32
C ASP A 320 17.20 14.05 4.88
N ALA A 321 17.35 13.09 5.81
CA ALA A 321 18.66 12.68 6.33
C ALA A 321 19.42 11.68 5.43
N GLY A 322 18.90 11.34 4.24
CA GLY A 322 19.52 10.41 3.31
C GLY A 322 19.63 8.96 3.82
N ARG A 323 18.87 8.59 4.87
CA ARG A 323 18.99 7.28 5.52
C ARG A 323 18.36 6.15 4.71
N CYS A 324 17.29 6.45 3.98
CA CYS A 324 16.56 5.47 3.18
C CYS A 324 15.86 6.11 1.98
N GLY A 325 15.48 5.27 1.01
CA GLY A 325 14.45 5.59 0.02
C GLY A 325 13.11 4.98 0.42
N ILE A 326 12.01 5.61 0.02
CA ILE A 326 10.64 5.15 0.31
C ILE A 326 9.88 4.94 -0.99
N VAL A 327 9.19 3.80 -1.12
CA VAL A 327 8.22 3.54 -2.18
C VAL A 327 6.84 3.37 -1.54
N LEU A 328 5.92 4.29 -1.84
CA LEU A 328 4.55 4.28 -1.35
C LEU A 328 3.59 3.99 -2.50
N ALA A 329 2.96 2.82 -2.53
CA ALA A 329 1.77 2.63 -3.36
C ALA A 329 0.56 3.22 -2.63
N THR A 330 -0.09 4.20 -3.25
CA THR A 330 -1.28 4.81 -2.64
C THR A 330 -2.26 5.38 -3.67
N HIS A 331 -3.53 5.42 -3.28
CA HIS A 331 -4.57 6.21 -3.93
C HIS A 331 -4.78 7.60 -3.28
N ALA A 332 -4.10 7.89 -2.16
CA ALA A 332 -4.19 9.16 -1.44
C ALA A 332 -3.35 10.25 -2.13
N LEU A 333 -3.96 10.93 -3.11
CA LEU A 333 -3.30 11.97 -3.92
C LEU A 333 -2.76 13.14 -3.07
N ASP A 334 -3.43 13.47 -1.96
CA ASP A 334 -3.02 14.55 -1.05
C ASP A 334 -1.68 14.27 -0.36
N ILE A 335 -1.39 13.00 -0.08
CA ILE A 335 -0.10 12.57 0.47
C ILE A 335 0.98 12.78 -0.59
N VAL A 336 0.69 12.37 -1.82
CA VAL A 336 1.62 12.49 -2.94
C VAL A 336 1.96 13.96 -3.23
N GLU A 337 0.96 14.83 -3.38
CA GLU A 337 1.19 16.25 -3.67
C GLU A 337 1.97 17.04 -2.59
N ARG A 338 2.03 16.52 -1.35
CA ARG A 338 2.59 17.26 -0.21
C ARG A 338 3.87 16.67 0.36
N TRP A 339 4.05 15.35 0.28
CA TRP A 339 5.09 14.64 1.02
C TRP A 339 6.12 13.93 0.15
N VAL A 340 5.72 13.47 -1.04
CA VAL A 340 6.64 12.72 -1.91
C VAL A 340 7.48 13.67 -2.76
N ASP A 341 8.66 13.20 -3.15
CA ASP A 341 9.60 13.92 -4.00
C ASP A 341 9.36 13.61 -5.49
N ARG A 342 8.81 12.43 -5.78
CA ARG A 342 8.47 12.03 -7.14
C ARG A 342 7.27 11.10 -7.14
N ALA A 343 6.47 11.15 -8.21
CA ALA A 343 5.35 10.26 -8.42
C ALA A 343 5.44 9.59 -9.78
N VAL A 344 5.10 8.30 -9.84
CA VAL A 344 4.93 7.54 -11.10
C VAL A 344 3.52 6.97 -11.16
N VAL A 345 2.91 6.98 -12.34
CA VAL A 345 1.60 6.33 -12.57
C VAL A 345 1.81 5.03 -13.31
N LEU A 346 1.41 3.94 -12.65
CA LEU A 346 1.36 2.60 -13.20
C LEU A 346 -0.04 2.33 -13.77
N HIS A 347 -0.11 1.97 -15.04
CA HIS A 347 -1.34 1.59 -15.72
C HIS A 347 -1.08 0.41 -16.66
N ALA A 348 -1.93 -0.62 -16.59
CA ALA A 348 -1.81 -1.85 -17.36
C ALA A 348 -0.36 -2.40 -17.39
N GLY A 349 0.29 -2.46 -16.22
CA GLY A 349 1.64 -3.02 -16.09
C GLY A 349 2.78 -2.16 -16.62
N ARG A 350 2.55 -0.90 -16.95
CA ARG A 350 3.55 0.04 -17.49
C ARG A 350 3.50 1.38 -16.78
N PHE A 351 4.65 2.03 -16.62
CA PHE A 351 4.66 3.43 -16.22
C PHE A 351 4.20 4.30 -17.39
N VAL A 352 3.17 5.12 -17.16
CA VAL A 352 2.54 5.98 -18.18
C VAL A 352 2.70 7.48 -17.88
N GLY A 353 3.08 7.83 -16.65
CA GLY A 353 3.35 9.20 -16.24
C GLY A 353 4.36 9.25 -15.10
N GLU A 354 5.09 10.36 -15.03
CA GLU A 354 6.07 10.65 -13.99
C GLU A 354 6.10 12.16 -13.73
N TRP A 355 6.15 12.55 -12.46
CA TRP A 355 6.21 13.94 -12.01
C TRP A 355 7.23 14.05 -10.89
N ASP A 356 8.22 14.92 -11.07
CA ASP A 356 9.16 15.30 -10.02
C ASP A 356 8.53 16.31 -9.05
N ARG A 357 9.28 16.70 -8.02
CA ARG A 357 8.81 17.60 -6.97
C ARG A 357 8.30 18.93 -7.51
N VAL A 358 9.01 19.51 -8.49
CA VAL A 358 8.64 20.80 -9.09
C VAL A 358 7.33 20.66 -9.85
N ALA A 359 7.16 19.58 -10.60
CA ALA A 359 5.93 19.29 -11.32
C ALA A 359 4.76 19.02 -10.35
N LEU A 360 4.99 18.30 -9.23
CA LEU A 360 3.98 18.07 -8.20
C LEU A 360 3.54 19.36 -7.52
N ASP A 361 4.47 20.25 -7.17
CA ASP A 361 4.16 21.57 -6.59
C ASP A 361 3.34 22.42 -7.59
N ALA A 362 3.69 22.41 -8.88
CA ALA A 362 2.93 23.11 -9.92
C ALA A 362 1.52 22.53 -10.15
N LEU A 363 1.35 21.20 -10.03
CA LEU A 363 0.04 20.56 -10.14
C LEU A 363 -0.86 20.92 -8.96
N ARG A 364 -0.31 20.94 -7.74
CA ARG A 364 -1.03 21.32 -6.52
C ARG A 364 -1.58 22.75 -6.61
N ASP A 365 -0.82 23.67 -7.20
CA ASP A 365 -1.22 25.07 -7.35
C ASP A 365 -2.07 25.31 -8.62
N GLY A 366 -2.25 24.28 -9.44
CA GLY A 366 -2.86 24.35 -10.77
C GLY A 366 -4.05 23.40 -10.97
N VAL A 367 -3.91 22.46 -11.92
CA VAL A 367 -4.98 21.56 -12.37
C VAL A 367 -5.26 20.38 -11.41
N GLY A 368 -4.38 20.15 -10.43
CA GLY A 368 -4.43 19.02 -9.51
C GLY A 368 -3.83 17.74 -10.09
N LEU A 369 -3.28 16.89 -9.22
CA LEU A 369 -2.70 15.60 -9.58
C LEU A 369 -3.74 14.62 -10.13
N GLU A 370 -4.99 14.72 -9.71
CA GLU A 370 -6.09 13.85 -10.18
C GLU A 370 -6.30 14.00 -11.70
N VAL A 371 -6.38 15.24 -12.18
CA VAL A 371 -6.57 15.54 -13.61
C VAL A 371 -5.34 15.08 -14.41
N ALA A 372 -4.14 15.39 -13.93
CA ALA A 372 -2.91 14.97 -14.60
C ALA A 372 -2.77 13.44 -14.69
N MET A 373 -3.18 12.72 -13.63
CA MET A 373 -3.23 11.26 -13.64
C MET A 373 -4.26 10.73 -14.64
N ALA A 374 -5.46 11.32 -14.69
CA ALA A 374 -6.49 10.94 -15.64
C ALA A 374 -6.06 11.16 -17.09
N GLU A 375 -5.39 12.28 -17.39
CA GLU A 375 -4.82 12.56 -18.72
C GLU A 375 -3.71 11.57 -19.08
N ALA A 376 -2.78 11.27 -18.16
CA ALA A 376 -1.71 10.31 -18.40
C ALA A 376 -2.22 8.89 -18.69
N ILE A 377 -3.36 8.50 -18.08
CA ILE A 377 -4.02 7.23 -18.36
C ILE A 377 -4.80 7.30 -19.68
N GLY A 378 -5.54 8.39 -19.92
CA GLY A 378 -6.41 8.57 -21.08
C GLY A 378 -5.66 8.71 -22.41
N ASP A 379 -4.50 9.35 -22.43
CA ASP A 379 -3.66 9.56 -23.62
C ASP A 379 -3.15 8.26 -24.27
N ARG A 380 -3.33 7.10 -23.62
CA ARG A 380 -2.98 5.78 -24.15
C ARG A 380 -4.16 4.84 -24.43
N ILE A 381 -5.39 5.31 -24.25
CA ILE A 381 -6.61 4.59 -24.65
C ILE A 381 -7.06 4.99 -26.08
N GLY A 382 -6.37 5.96 -26.71
CA GLY A 382 -6.62 6.44 -28.07
C GLY A 382 -5.79 5.78 -29.16
#